data_AF-A0A662V828-F1
#
_entry.id   AF-A0A662V828-F1
#
_cell.length_a   1.000
_cell.length_b   1.000
_cell.length_c   1.000
_cell.angle_alpha   90.00
_cell.angle_beta   90.00
_cell.angle_gamma   90.00
#
_symmetry.space_group_name_H-M   'P 1'
#
loop_
_entity.id
_entity.type
_entity.pdbx_description
1 polymer ?
#
loop_
_entity_poly.entity_id
_entity_poly.type
_entity_poly.pdbx_seq_one_letter_code
_entity_poly.pdbx_strand_id
1 'polypeptide(L)'
;MRGFMSTKLRDPVTVVLLALLIFSNVAWGSAYLSMSIRVSKSLRVSTSLLASMVSLAGDRLVRYAQEGDRGFLDAAYMYVDRALIMSQAIYELTRSEEWKALHSALEWLHSVLADMHQGMRVDKQVLIELGALLQELSKAIKNLDSRYVKSYSDEVSRIVKEVIYS
;
A
#
# COMPACT_ATOMS: atom_id res chain seq x y z
N MET A 1 6.41 64.03 -16.68
CA MET A 1 6.73 62.66 -16.19
C MET A 1 5.73 61.64 -16.75
N ARG A 2 5.92 61.21 -17.99
CA ARG A 2 5.25 60.05 -18.62
C ARG A 2 6.16 59.61 -19.75
N GLY A 3 6.70 58.40 -19.71
CA GLY A 3 7.55 57.93 -20.82
C GLY A 3 8.48 56.75 -20.55
N PHE A 4 8.42 56.09 -19.39
CA PHE A 4 9.34 54.98 -19.10
C PHE A 4 8.72 53.58 -19.22
N MET A 5 7.46 53.47 -19.65
CA MET A 5 6.67 52.24 -19.54
C MET A 5 5.96 51.86 -20.86
N SER A 6 6.67 51.86 -22.01
CA SER A 6 6.02 51.51 -23.30
C SER A 6 6.89 50.80 -24.34
N THR A 7 8.22 50.77 -24.22
CA THR A 7 9.07 50.28 -25.33
C THR A 7 9.57 48.83 -25.18
N LYS A 8 9.53 48.23 -23.99
CA LYS A 8 10.03 46.84 -23.78
C LYS A 8 9.10 45.73 -24.30
N LEU A 9 7.85 46.04 -24.63
CA LEU A 9 6.84 45.08 -25.11
C LEU A 9 6.61 45.12 -26.63
N ARG A 10 7.34 45.97 -27.37
CA ARG A 10 7.24 46.08 -28.84
C ARG A 10 8.31 45.30 -29.60
N ASP A 11 9.31 44.78 -28.90
CA ASP A 11 10.32 43.92 -29.53
C ASP A 11 9.70 42.54 -29.77
N PRO A 12 9.53 42.10 -31.04
CA PRO A 12 8.90 40.83 -31.37
C PRO A 12 9.67 39.64 -30.76
N VAL A 13 10.98 39.76 -30.56
CA VAL A 13 11.79 38.72 -29.92
C VAL A 13 11.39 38.55 -28.46
N THR A 14 11.24 39.65 -27.72
CA THR A 14 10.79 39.62 -26.32
C THR A 14 9.37 39.05 -26.17
N VAL A 15 8.45 39.35 -27.10
CA VAL A 15 7.08 38.80 -27.11
C VAL A 15 7.09 37.30 -27.39
N VAL A 16 7.89 36.84 -28.35
CA VAL A 16 8.04 35.41 -28.68
C VAL A 16 8.66 34.64 -27.51
N LEU A 17 9.68 35.19 -26.85
CA LEU A 17 10.30 34.57 -25.68
C LEU A 17 9.31 34.45 -24.50
N LEU A 18 8.52 35.49 -24.23
CA LEU A 18 7.46 35.44 -23.22
C LEU A 18 6.40 34.40 -23.55
N ALA A 19 5.96 34.34 -24.81
CA ALA A 19 5.00 33.33 -25.25
C ALA A 19 5.54 31.91 -25.08
N LEU A 20 6.78 31.65 -25.52
CA LEU A 20 7.44 30.35 -25.36
C LEU A 20 7.59 29.96 -23.88
N LEU A 21 7.90 30.91 -23.01
CA LEU A 21 8.01 30.66 -21.57
C LEU A 21 6.66 30.26 -20.95
N ILE A 22 5.58 30.94 -21.35
CA ILE A 22 4.22 30.64 -20.91
C ILE A 22 3.80 29.26 -21.41
N PHE A 23 3.98 28.98 -22.71
CA PHE A 23 3.65 27.69 -23.31
C PHE A 23 4.44 26.54 -22.68
N SER A 24 5.73 26.74 -22.41
CA SER A 24 6.58 25.75 -21.73
C SER A 24 6.04 25.42 -20.33
N ASN A 25 5.74 26.44 -19.52
CA ASN A 25 5.18 26.24 -18.18
C ASN A 25 3.82 25.53 -18.19
N VAL A 26 2.94 25.88 -19.14
CA VAL A 26 1.64 25.20 -19.31
C VAL A 26 1.85 23.74 -19.75
N ALA A 27 2.78 23.49 -20.67
CA ALA A 27 3.11 22.15 -21.12
C ALA A 27 3.65 21.27 -19.96
N TRP A 28 4.63 21.76 -19.20
CA TRP A 28 5.16 21.05 -18.03
C TRP A 28 4.10 20.85 -16.94
N GLY A 29 3.28 21.87 -16.67
CA GLY A 29 2.16 21.77 -15.71
C GLY A 29 1.16 20.69 -16.12
N SER A 30 0.79 20.63 -17.40
CA SER A 30 -0.12 19.60 -17.93
C SER A 30 0.49 18.19 -17.89
N ALA A 31 1.78 18.06 -18.19
CA ALA A 31 2.50 16.81 -18.13
C ALA A 31 2.61 16.29 -16.69
N TYR A 32 2.92 17.18 -15.74
CA TYR A 32 2.97 16.86 -14.32
C TYR A 32 1.59 16.44 -13.78
N LEU A 33 0.53 17.17 -14.12
CA LEU A 33 -0.84 16.82 -13.74
C LEU A 33 -1.25 15.45 -14.33
N SER A 34 -0.92 15.20 -15.58
CA SER A 34 -1.21 13.91 -16.23
C SER A 34 -0.43 12.76 -15.60
N MET A 35 0.81 13.01 -15.16
CA MET A 35 1.63 12.04 -14.44
C MET A 35 1.08 11.76 -13.04
N SER A 36 0.70 12.80 -12.29
CA SER A 36 0.12 12.63 -10.95
C SER A 36 -1.24 11.90 -10.98
N ILE A 37 -2.08 12.16 -11.99
CA ILE A 37 -3.33 11.41 -12.21
C ILE A 37 -3.05 9.94 -12.52
N ARG A 38 -2.01 9.63 -13.33
CA ARG A 38 -1.64 8.24 -13.62
C ARG A 38 -1.09 7.52 -12.39
N VAL A 39 -0.22 8.16 -11.63
CA VAL A 39 0.36 7.61 -10.38
C VAL A 39 -0.74 7.33 -9.37
N SER A 40 -1.66 8.27 -9.13
CA SER A 40 -2.78 8.08 -8.19
C SER A 40 -3.73 6.95 -8.60
N LYS A 41 -4.06 6.81 -9.90
CA LYS A 41 -4.84 5.68 -10.41
C LYS A 41 -4.10 4.35 -10.21
N SER A 42 -2.81 4.30 -10.55
CA SER A 42 -1.99 3.12 -10.36
C SER A 42 -1.90 2.72 -8.89
N LEU A 43 -1.68 3.69 -7.99
CA LEU A 43 -1.62 3.45 -6.56
C LEU A 43 -2.94 2.89 -6.03
N ARG A 44 -4.08 3.44 -6.46
CA ARG A 44 -5.41 2.91 -6.09
C ARG A 44 -5.64 1.48 -6.57
N VAL A 45 -5.20 1.13 -7.77
CA VAL A 45 -5.28 -0.25 -8.27
C VAL A 45 -4.40 -1.17 -7.44
N SER A 46 -3.14 -0.78 -7.21
CA SER A 46 -2.19 -1.56 -6.41
C SER A 46 -2.68 -1.77 -4.97
N THR A 47 -3.23 -0.74 -4.32
CA THR A 47 -3.77 -0.86 -2.96
C THR A 47 -5.03 -1.72 -2.92
N SER A 48 -5.89 -1.65 -3.95
CA SER A 48 -7.04 -2.56 -4.05
C SER A 48 -6.61 -4.02 -4.22
N LEU A 49 -5.57 -4.29 -5.02
CA LEU A 49 -5.03 -5.64 -5.18
C LEU A 49 -4.40 -6.14 -3.87
N LEU A 50 -3.62 -5.31 -3.19
CA LEU A 50 -3.07 -5.61 -1.88
C LEU A 50 -4.18 -5.94 -0.87
N ALA A 51 -5.23 -5.11 -0.80
CA ALA A 51 -6.39 -5.37 0.04
C ALA A 51 -7.02 -6.74 -0.26
N SER A 52 -7.21 -7.08 -1.54
CA SER A 52 -7.75 -8.38 -1.93
C SER A 52 -6.84 -9.54 -1.48
N MET A 53 -5.53 -9.41 -1.59
CA MET A 53 -4.59 -10.45 -1.12
C MET A 53 -4.66 -10.62 0.40
N VAL A 54 -4.67 -9.51 1.15
CA VAL A 54 -4.78 -9.53 2.62
C VAL A 54 -6.11 -10.15 3.06
N SER A 55 -7.22 -9.80 2.41
CA SER A 55 -8.53 -10.41 2.66
C SER A 55 -8.54 -11.91 2.36
N LEU A 56 -7.98 -12.32 1.22
CA LEU A 56 -7.91 -13.74 0.86
C LEU A 56 -7.02 -14.51 1.83
N ALA A 57 -5.89 -13.96 2.26
CA ALA A 57 -5.06 -14.57 3.31
C ALA A 57 -5.87 -14.80 4.59
N GLY A 58 -6.62 -13.79 5.04
CA GLY A 58 -7.47 -13.88 6.22
C GLY A 58 -8.53 -14.98 6.11
N ASP A 59 -9.28 -15.04 5.00
CA ASP A 59 -10.29 -16.10 4.76
C ASP A 59 -9.66 -17.50 4.81
N ARG A 60 -8.48 -17.67 4.18
CA ARG A 60 -7.78 -18.95 4.15
C ARG A 60 -7.26 -19.37 5.51
N LEU A 61 -6.78 -18.44 6.34
CA LEU A 61 -6.39 -18.76 7.72
C LEU A 61 -7.57 -19.24 8.56
N VAL A 62 -8.73 -18.58 8.45
CA VAL A 62 -9.94 -19.02 9.15
C VAL A 62 -10.35 -20.43 8.72
N ARG A 63 -10.36 -20.70 7.42
CA ARG A 63 -10.68 -22.03 6.88
C ARG A 63 -9.68 -23.09 7.33
N TYR A 64 -8.38 -22.79 7.30
CA TYR A 64 -7.36 -23.70 7.82
C TYR A 64 -7.60 -24.01 9.31
N ALA A 65 -7.89 -23.00 10.12
CA ALA A 65 -8.19 -23.18 11.54
C ALA A 65 -9.45 -24.03 11.78
N GLN A 66 -10.46 -23.91 10.91
CA GLN A 66 -11.72 -24.64 11.02
C GLN A 66 -11.63 -26.08 10.53
N GLU A 67 -11.02 -26.29 9.36
CA GLU A 67 -11.05 -27.53 8.60
C GLU A 67 -9.76 -28.36 8.75
N GLY A 68 -8.65 -27.73 9.13
CA GLY A 68 -7.34 -28.39 9.28
C GLY A 68 -6.67 -28.77 7.96
N ASP A 69 -7.25 -28.43 6.81
CA ASP A 69 -6.69 -28.73 5.49
C ASP A 69 -5.50 -27.81 5.17
N ARG A 70 -4.32 -28.42 5.01
CA ARG A 70 -3.07 -27.71 4.68
C ARG A 70 -3.14 -26.93 3.37
N GLY A 71 -4.01 -27.31 2.43
CA GLY A 71 -4.21 -26.53 1.20
C GLY A 71 -4.66 -25.09 1.47
N PHE A 72 -5.38 -24.83 2.58
CA PHE A 72 -5.70 -23.46 2.99
C PHE A 72 -4.51 -22.73 3.60
N LEU A 73 -3.65 -23.41 4.35
CA LEU A 73 -2.42 -22.82 4.88
C LEU A 73 -1.48 -22.43 3.73
N ASP A 74 -1.28 -23.31 2.75
CA ASP A 74 -0.48 -23.05 1.54
C ASP A 74 -1.01 -21.84 0.77
N ALA A 75 -2.35 -21.75 0.63
CA ALA A 75 -2.99 -20.61 -0.02
C ALA A 75 -2.80 -19.31 0.77
N ALA A 76 -2.96 -19.35 2.11
CA ALA A 76 -2.76 -18.19 2.97
C ALA A 76 -1.34 -17.66 2.85
N TYR A 77 -0.34 -18.54 2.93
CA TYR A 77 1.07 -18.21 2.77
C TYR A 77 1.35 -17.54 1.42
N MET A 78 0.86 -18.11 0.31
CA MET A 78 1.01 -17.52 -1.02
C MET A 78 0.42 -16.10 -1.11
N TYR A 79 -0.75 -15.86 -0.50
CA TYR A 79 -1.35 -14.53 -0.52
C TYR A 79 -0.57 -13.52 0.32
N VAL A 80 -0.06 -13.94 1.49
CA VAL A 80 0.78 -13.08 2.34
C VAL A 80 2.12 -12.76 1.67
N ASP A 81 2.77 -13.73 1.04
CA ASP A 81 4.01 -13.52 0.26
C ASP A 81 3.83 -12.46 -0.84
N ARG A 82 2.75 -12.57 -1.63
CA ARG A 82 2.45 -11.57 -2.66
C ARG A 82 2.09 -10.21 -2.07
N ALA A 83 1.35 -10.19 -0.96
CA ALA A 83 1.00 -8.96 -0.25
C ALA A 83 2.27 -8.27 0.30
N LEU A 84 3.25 -9.03 0.76
CA LEU A 84 4.53 -8.52 1.25
C LEU A 84 5.27 -7.75 0.16
N ILE A 85 5.41 -8.32 -1.03
CA ILE A 85 6.04 -7.67 -2.19
C ILE A 85 5.30 -6.37 -2.56
N MET A 86 3.97 -6.41 -2.62
CA MET A 86 3.17 -5.24 -2.97
C MET A 86 3.25 -4.13 -1.91
N SER A 87 3.19 -4.50 -0.63
CA SER A 87 3.30 -3.55 0.48
C SER A 87 4.67 -2.85 0.49
N GLN A 88 5.76 -3.57 0.18
CA GLN A 88 7.09 -2.98 0.05
C GLN A 88 7.13 -1.95 -1.08
N ALA A 89 6.59 -2.29 -2.26
CA ALA A 89 6.55 -1.38 -3.39
C ALA A 89 5.74 -0.11 -3.07
N ILE A 90 4.60 -0.24 -2.39
CA ILE A 90 3.78 0.90 -1.97
C ILE A 90 4.50 1.73 -0.92
N TYR A 91 5.20 1.11 0.03
CA TYR A 91 6.01 1.83 1.01
C TYR A 91 7.14 2.62 0.34
N GLU A 92 7.88 2.03 -0.59
CA GLU A 92 8.96 2.72 -1.31
C GLU A 92 8.46 3.92 -2.13
N LEU A 93 7.25 3.82 -2.69
CA LEU A 93 6.60 4.90 -3.45
C LEU A 93 6.05 6.02 -2.57
N THR A 94 5.52 5.70 -1.39
CA THR A 94 4.80 6.66 -0.54
C THR A 94 5.65 7.19 0.62
N ARG A 95 6.65 6.42 1.05
CA ARG A 95 7.50 6.65 2.23
C ARG A 95 6.71 6.91 3.52
N SER A 96 5.50 6.37 3.62
CA SER A 96 4.62 6.65 4.76
C SER A 96 4.70 5.56 5.83
N GLU A 97 4.50 5.97 7.08
CA GLU A 97 4.64 5.10 8.25
C GLU A 97 3.54 4.03 8.34
N GLU A 98 2.32 4.31 7.87
CA GLU A 98 1.24 3.32 7.83
C GLU A 98 1.56 2.15 6.88
N TRP A 99 2.17 2.44 5.73
CA TRP A 99 2.58 1.39 4.77
C TRP A 99 3.81 0.63 5.26
N LYS A 100 4.70 1.30 6.00
CA LYS A 100 5.81 0.65 6.69
C LYS A 100 5.32 -0.33 7.77
N ALA A 101 4.37 0.10 8.59
CA ALA A 101 3.75 -0.73 9.62
C ALA A 101 3.06 -1.95 8.99
N LEU A 102 2.30 -1.75 7.92
CA LEU A 102 1.68 -2.84 7.16
C LEU A 102 2.72 -3.82 6.60
N HIS A 103 3.77 -3.32 5.96
CA HIS A 103 4.83 -4.17 5.43
C HIS A 103 5.48 -5.02 6.52
N SER A 104 5.79 -4.40 7.66
CA SER A 104 6.39 -5.08 8.82
C SER A 104 5.44 -6.15 9.39
N ALA A 105 4.14 -5.85 9.47
CA ALA A 105 3.14 -6.81 9.94
C ALA A 105 3.02 -8.03 9.03
N LEU A 106 3.06 -7.81 7.71
CA LEU A 106 3.05 -8.88 6.71
C LEU A 106 4.33 -9.71 6.75
N GLU A 107 5.49 -9.10 7.04
CA GLU A 107 6.76 -9.80 7.20
C GLU A 107 6.72 -10.76 8.40
N TRP A 108 6.24 -10.28 9.55
CA TRP A 108 6.03 -11.13 10.73
C TRP A 108 5.05 -12.27 10.42
N LEU A 109 3.91 -11.95 9.81
CA LEU A 109 2.91 -12.95 9.47
C LEU A 109 3.49 -14.00 8.50
N HIS A 110 4.25 -13.57 7.49
CA HIS A 110 4.92 -14.45 6.55
C HIS A 110 5.87 -15.42 7.27
N SER A 111 6.65 -14.93 8.25
CA SER A 111 7.52 -15.79 9.07
C SER A 111 6.72 -16.85 9.82
N VAL A 112 5.64 -16.46 10.52
CA VAL A 112 4.81 -17.42 11.26
C VAL A 112 4.18 -18.47 10.36
N LEU A 113 3.69 -18.07 9.18
CA LEU A 113 3.14 -19.02 8.22
C LEU A 113 4.22 -19.98 7.68
N ALA A 114 5.43 -19.49 7.42
CA ALA A 114 6.56 -20.33 7.04
C ALA A 114 6.92 -21.34 8.14
N ASP A 115 6.94 -20.92 9.41
CA ASP A 115 7.20 -21.80 10.55
C ASP A 115 6.08 -22.83 10.74
N MET A 116 4.82 -22.44 10.47
CA MET A 116 3.69 -23.38 10.46
C MET A 116 3.83 -24.45 9.37
N HIS A 117 4.35 -24.11 8.18
CA HIS A 117 4.69 -25.10 7.16
C HIS A 117 5.77 -26.08 7.62
N GLN A 118 6.69 -25.63 8.48
CA GLN A 118 7.73 -26.47 9.08
C GLN A 118 7.23 -27.30 10.27
N GLY A 119 5.97 -27.12 10.68
CA GLY A 119 5.32 -27.93 11.72
C GLY A 119 5.05 -27.20 13.03
N MET A 120 5.32 -25.89 13.13
CA MET A 120 4.88 -25.08 14.25
C MET A 120 3.35 -25.13 14.35
N ARG A 121 2.84 -25.35 15.57
CA ARG A 121 1.40 -25.34 15.84
C ARG A 121 1.02 -23.99 16.43
N VAL A 122 0.01 -23.38 15.86
CA VAL A 122 -0.60 -22.14 16.35
C VAL A 122 -2.01 -22.48 16.81
N ASP A 123 -2.44 -21.85 17.91
CA ASP A 123 -3.77 -22.05 18.44
C ASP A 123 -4.86 -21.65 17.43
N LYS A 124 -5.93 -22.46 17.38
CA LYS A 124 -7.03 -22.27 16.43
C LYS A 124 -7.70 -20.91 16.60
N GLN A 125 -7.89 -20.46 17.84
CA GLN A 125 -8.55 -19.19 18.13
C GLN A 125 -7.70 -18.01 17.65
N VAL A 126 -6.38 -18.10 17.82
CA VAL A 126 -5.42 -17.10 17.32
C VAL A 126 -5.50 -16.99 15.80
N LEU A 127 -5.57 -18.11 15.08
CA LEU A 127 -5.70 -18.09 13.61
C LEU A 127 -7.02 -17.47 13.14
N ILE A 128 -8.12 -17.71 13.87
CA ILE A 128 -9.42 -17.09 13.57
C ILE A 128 -9.38 -15.58 13.81
N GLU A 129 -8.77 -15.16 14.93
CA GLU A 129 -8.61 -13.75 15.28
C GLU A 129 -7.73 -13.01 14.25
N LEU A 130 -6.57 -13.58 13.90
CA LEU A 130 -5.72 -13.06 12.82
C LEU A 130 -6.49 -12.96 11.51
N GLY A 131 -7.24 -14.00 11.16
CA GLY A 131 -8.06 -14.00 9.94
C GLY A 131 -9.09 -12.86 9.91
N ALA A 132 -9.79 -12.63 11.01
CA ALA A 132 -10.74 -11.52 11.14
C ALA A 132 -10.05 -10.15 11.08
N LEU A 133 -8.90 -10.01 11.74
CA LEU A 133 -8.12 -8.77 11.74
C LEU A 133 -7.61 -8.42 10.33
N LEU A 134 -7.18 -9.42 9.56
CA LEU A 134 -6.79 -9.23 8.16
C LEU A 134 -7.98 -8.80 7.28
N GLN A 135 -9.20 -9.25 7.57
CA GLN A 135 -10.39 -8.75 6.87
C GLN A 135 -10.62 -7.25 7.15
N GLU A 136 -10.52 -6.82 8.40
CA GLU A 136 -10.67 -5.39 8.73
C GLU A 136 -9.53 -4.54 8.15
N LEU A 137 -8.29 -5.05 8.23
CA LEU A 137 -7.14 -4.42 7.60
C LEU A 137 -7.34 -4.28 6.08
N SER A 138 -7.88 -5.30 5.40
CA SER A 138 -8.16 -5.24 3.97
C SER A 138 -9.14 -4.10 3.61
N LYS A 139 -10.18 -3.90 4.43
CA LYS A 139 -11.14 -2.81 4.24
C LYS A 139 -10.46 -1.45 4.42
N ALA A 140 -9.62 -1.32 5.45
CA ALA A 140 -8.84 -0.10 5.69
C ALA A 140 -7.90 0.22 4.52
N ILE A 141 -7.17 -0.77 4.00
CA ILE A 141 -6.27 -0.62 2.83
C ILE A 141 -7.08 -0.20 1.60
N LYS A 142 -8.20 -0.86 1.33
CA LYS A 142 -9.07 -0.56 0.17
C LYS A 142 -9.61 0.87 0.21
N ASN A 143 -9.94 1.36 1.40
CA ASN A 143 -10.45 2.70 1.62
C ASN A 143 -9.34 3.76 1.80
N LEU A 144 -8.07 3.35 1.80
CA LEU A 144 -6.91 4.20 2.08
C LEU A 144 -7.01 4.93 3.43
N ASP A 145 -7.61 4.29 4.44
CA ASP A 145 -7.73 4.89 5.77
C ASP A 145 -6.46 4.64 6.58
N SER A 146 -5.51 5.58 6.47
CA SER A 146 -4.15 5.46 7.02
C SER A 146 -4.12 5.18 8.53
N ARG A 147 -5.06 5.73 9.30
CA ARG A 147 -5.14 5.49 10.75
C ARG A 147 -5.48 4.04 11.05
N TYR A 148 -6.47 3.49 10.37
CA TYR A 148 -6.87 2.09 10.56
C TYR A 148 -5.86 1.12 9.93
N VAL A 149 -5.24 1.46 8.79
CA VAL A 149 -4.15 0.64 8.23
C VAL A 149 -3.05 0.47 9.26
N LYS A 150 -2.58 1.57 9.86
CA LYS A 150 -1.54 1.50 10.89
C LYS A 150 -2.01 0.71 12.12
N SER A 151 -3.16 1.07 12.69
CA SER A 151 -3.68 0.45 13.90
C SER A 151 -3.87 -1.07 13.77
N TYR A 152 -4.47 -1.54 12.67
CA TYR A 152 -4.66 -2.97 12.46
C TYR A 152 -3.33 -3.69 12.15
N SER A 153 -2.38 -3.03 11.47
CA SER A 153 -1.06 -3.61 11.21
C SER A 153 -0.24 -3.78 12.50
N ASP A 154 -0.29 -2.79 13.39
CA ASP A 154 0.35 -2.87 14.70
C ASP A 154 -0.25 -4.01 15.53
N GLU A 155 -1.58 -4.20 15.45
CA GLU A 155 -2.28 -5.29 16.13
C GLU A 155 -1.94 -6.67 15.56
N VAL A 156 -1.86 -6.80 14.22
CA VAL A 156 -1.38 -8.04 13.58
C VAL A 156 0.02 -8.36 14.08
N SER A 157 0.91 -7.37 14.08
CA SER A 157 2.29 -7.54 14.55
C SER A 157 2.36 -7.96 16.01
N ARG A 158 1.48 -7.43 16.87
CA ARG A 158 1.40 -7.80 18.29
C ARG A 158 1.05 -9.28 18.44
N ILE A 159 -0.07 -9.71 17.86
CA ILE A 159 -0.55 -11.11 17.95
C ILE A 159 0.50 -12.07 17.38
N VAL A 160 1.08 -11.75 16.22
CA VAL A 160 2.07 -12.62 15.56
C VAL A 160 3.35 -12.73 16.40
N LYS A 161 3.82 -11.64 17.03
CA LYS A 161 4.97 -11.71 17.93
C LYS A 161 4.68 -12.51 19.18
N GLU A 162 3.48 -12.40 19.74
CA GLU A 162 3.06 -13.23 20.88
C GLU A 162 3.14 -14.72 20.54
N VAL A 163 2.80 -15.12 19.30
CA VAL A 163 2.95 -16.52 18.83
C VAL A 163 4.41 -16.96 18.72
N ILE A 164 5.31 -16.08 18.26
CA ILE A 164 6.74 -16.43 18.09
C ILE A 164 7.44 -16.60 19.44
N TYR A 165 7.05 -15.80 20.43
CA TYR A 165 7.72 -15.73 21.74
C TYR A 165 6.97 -16.47 22.86
N SER A 166 5.87 -17.17 22.56
CA SER A 166 5.16 -18.08 23.48
C SER A 166 5.79 -19.46 23.54
#